data_AF-A0A2V6UWS6-F1
#
_entry.id   AF-A0A2V6UWS6-F1
#
_cell.length_a   1.000
_cell.length_b   1.000
_cell.length_c   1.000
_cell.angle_alpha   90.00
_cell.angle_beta   90.00
_cell.angle_gamma   90.00
#
_symmetry.space_group_name_H-M   'P 1'
#
loop_
_entity.id
_entity.type
_entity.pdbx_description
1 polymer ?
#
loop_
_entity_poly.entity_id
_entity_poly.type
_entity_poly.pdbx_seq_one_letter_code
_entity_poly.pdbx_strand_id
1 'polypeptide(L)'
;MDELTRAVLRHVDPRELVDLAGALIRIPSFKTEETHVALFLETFFRQRGYDVDLQEIEPGRCQTIATLRGTGGGASLMLNGHTDINALTMRWRRDPWTPSLEGDRLYGHGVQNMKGGLASIIMTAEAIRRSGVRLAGDLVVACVAGETQGGEGTHYLMERGLRTDAAVVAEPFGADHLVTVHSGIVHMAIHVYGVTGHIGRLEGTVNAVHKMTAVVQALRHVQFRHTPRPDSRRAGRRTPPSVTASRRARARSRSPSPTASPTSGGVAPRRRRPRKMRCRACTAWPTSCACPTWPGSRATNTAPLAF
;
A
#
# COMPACT_ATOMS: atom_id res chain seq x y z
N MET A 1 37.99 -6.32 6.87
CA MET A 1 36.79 -7.14 7.10
C MET A 1 37.09 -8.15 8.19
N ASP A 2 36.40 -8.06 9.32
CA ASP A 2 36.59 -8.99 10.44
C ASP A 2 36.14 -10.43 10.09
N GLU A 3 36.43 -11.36 10.99
CA GLU A 3 36.17 -12.78 10.81
C GLU A 3 34.67 -13.11 10.83
N LEU A 4 33.89 -12.41 11.67
CA LEU A 4 32.44 -12.58 11.79
C LEU A 4 31.73 -12.18 10.49
N THR A 5 32.10 -11.04 9.93
CA THR A 5 31.60 -10.56 8.64
C THR A 5 31.94 -11.55 7.53
N ARG A 6 33.18 -12.07 7.51
CA ARG A 6 33.58 -13.12 6.57
C ARG A 6 32.76 -14.40 6.74
N ALA A 7 32.42 -14.78 7.99
CA ALA A 7 31.60 -15.95 8.26
C ALA A 7 30.20 -15.82 7.67
N VAL A 8 29.55 -14.68 7.87
CA VAL A 8 28.22 -14.40 7.29
C VAL A 8 28.26 -14.36 5.77
N LEU A 9 29.22 -13.63 5.19
CA LEU A 9 29.28 -13.44 3.73
C LEU A 9 29.51 -14.73 2.95
N ARG A 10 30.13 -15.76 3.54
CA ARG A 10 30.25 -17.10 2.93
C ARG A 10 28.90 -17.79 2.70
N HIS A 11 27.84 -17.36 3.37
CA HIS A 11 26.50 -17.92 3.23
C HIS A 11 25.59 -17.09 2.31
N VAL A 12 26.12 -16.05 1.66
CA VAL A 12 25.38 -15.29 0.64
C VAL A 12 25.54 -16.02 -0.70
N ASP A 13 24.47 -16.64 -1.18
CA ASP A 13 24.41 -17.25 -2.52
C ASP A 13 23.62 -16.35 -3.49
N PRO A 14 24.27 -15.78 -4.53
CA PRO A 14 23.59 -14.97 -5.54
C PRO A 14 22.48 -15.72 -6.28
N ARG A 15 22.57 -17.05 -6.43
CA ARG A 15 21.54 -17.85 -7.10
C ARG A 15 20.27 -17.90 -6.26
N GLU A 16 20.40 -18.18 -4.97
CA GLU A 16 19.24 -18.18 -4.06
C GLU A 16 18.57 -16.80 -3.97
N LEU A 17 19.36 -15.72 -4.06
CA LEU A 17 18.83 -14.36 -4.14
C LEU A 17 17.98 -14.14 -5.39
N VAL A 18 18.48 -14.56 -6.56
CA VAL A 18 17.75 -14.46 -7.83
C VAL A 18 16.52 -15.36 -7.82
N ASP A 19 16.61 -16.57 -7.25
CA ASP A 19 15.51 -17.51 -7.13
C ASP A 19 14.39 -16.97 -6.23
N LEU A 20 14.74 -16.39 -5.07
CA LEU A 20 13.77 -15.75 -4.19
C LEU A 20 13.13 -14.53 -4.85
N ALA A 21 13.91 -13.67 -5.48
CA ALA A 21 13.38 -12.53 -6.24
C ALA A 21 12.44 -13.00 -7.36
N GLY A 22 12.79 -14.09 -8.06
CA GLY A 22 11.96 -14.74 -9.07
C GLY A 22 10.66 -15.29 -8.49
N ALA A 23 10.71 -15.98 -7.36
CA ALA A 23 9.52 -16.48 -6.67
C ALA A 23 8.58 -15.35 -6.26
N LEU A 24 9.12 -14.24 -5.74
CA LEU A 24 8.34 -13.04 -5.42
C LEU A 24 7.72 -12.42 -6.66
N ILE A 25 8.45 -12.32 -7.78
CA ILE A 25 7.92 -11.78 -9.07
C ILE A 25 6.71 -12.58 -9.54
N ARG A 26 6.75 -13.91 -9.41
CA ARG A 26 5.67 -14.82 -9.85
C ARG A 26 4.35 -14.62 -9.09
N ILE A 27 4.37 -13.94 -7.96
CA ILE A 27 3.17 -13.67 -7.14
C ILE A 27 2.75 -12.20 -7.37
N PRO A 28 1.69 -11.94 -8.15
CA PRO A 28 1.12 -10.59 -8.25
C PRO A 28 0.70 -10.08 -6.86
N SER A 29 1.06 -8.84 -6.57
CA SER A 29 0.83 -8.20 -5.27
C SER A 29 0.51 -6.73 -5.46
N PHE A 30 -0.55 -6.44 -6.23
CA PHE A 30 -1.00 -5.07 -6.39
C PHE A 30 -1.47 -4.49 -5.05
N LYS A 31 -1.65 -3.17 -5.02
CA LYS A 31 -2.35 -2.50 -3.92
C LYS A 31 -3.58 -3.32 -3.48
N THR A 32 -3.67 -3.62 -2.19
CA THR A 32 -4.75 -4.43 -1.55
C THR A 32 -4.79 -5.93 -1.90
N GLU A 33 -3.83 -6.43 -2.67
CA GLU A 33 -3.74 -7.84 -3.08
C GLU A 33 -2.42 -8.49 -2.59
N GLU A 34 -1.83 -7.95 -1.53
CA GLU A 34 -0.51 -8.36 -1.03
C GLU A 34 -0.51 -9.69 -0.27
N THR A 35 -1.69 -10.15 0.18
CA THR A 35 -1.85 -11.30 1.09
C THR A 35 -1.19 -12.58 0.57
N HIS A 36 -1.22 -12.86 -0.73
CA HIS A 36 -0.56 -14.05 -1.27
C HIS A 36 0.96 -14.04 -1.06
N VAL A 37 1.60 -12.87 -1.17
CA VAL A 37 3.03 -12.73 -0.87
C VAL A 37 3.27 -12.85 0.63
N ALA A 38 2.39 -12.28 1.47
CA ALA A 38 2.49 -12.40 2.92
C ALA A 38 2.45 -13.88 3.35
N LEU A 39 1.49 -14.67 2.87
CA LEU A 39 1.36 -16.09 3.19
C LEU A 39 2.55 -16.93 2.68
N PHE A 40 3.06 -16.61 1.48
CA PHE A 40 4.29 -17.22 0.96
C PHE A 40 5.48 -16.95 1.90
N LEU A 41 5.66 -15.70 2.32
CA LEU A 41 6.75 -15.29 3.21
C LEU A 41 6.58 -15.85 4.62
N GLU A 42 5.35 -15.92 5.14
CA GLU A 42 5.06 -16.55 6.42
C GLU A 42 5.56 -18.00 6.43
N THR A 43 5.16 -18.76 5.41
CA THR A 43 5.59 -20.16 5.24
C THR A 43 7.11 -20.24 5.11
N PHE A 44 7.71 -19.37 4.28
CA PHE A 44 9.15 -19.31 4.07
C PHE A 44 9.91 -19.13 5.40
N PHE A 45 9.49 -18.17 6.22
CA PHE A 45 10.15 -17.85 7.48
C PHE A 45 9.88 -18.88 8.58
N ARG A 46 8.64 -19.35 8.74
CA ARG A 46 8.30 -20.36 9.75
C ARG A 46 9.09 -21.65 9.54
N GLN A 47 9.21 -22.11 8.29
CA GLN A 47 10.00 -23.30 7.95
C GLN A 47 11.50 -23.16 8.29
N ARG A 48 11.99 -21.94 8.44
CA ARG A 48 13.39 -21.61 8.72
C ARG A 48 13.63 -21.23 10.18
N GLY A 49 12.62 -21.35 11.04
CA GLY A 49 12.74 -21.16 12.49
C GLY A 49 12.72 -19.71 12.95
N TYR A 50 12.21 -18.79 12.14
CA TYR A 50 11.94 -17.41 12.59
C TYR A 50 10.68 -17.39 13.44
N ASP A 51 10.63 -16.44 14.36
CA ASP A 51 9.39 -16.05 15.02
C ASP A 51 8.58 -15.17 14.07
N VAL A 52 7.38 -15.60 13.69
CA VAL A 52 6.61 -14.97 12.61
C VAL A 52 5.28 -14.46 13.12
N ASP A 53 5.04 -13.17 12.90
CA ASP A 53 3.78 -12.49 13.13
C ASP A 53 3.15 -12.15 11.77
N LEU A 54 2.08 -12.88 11.44
CA LEU A 54 1.23 -12.59 10.27
C LEU A 54 0.17 -11.57 10.70
N GLN A 55 0.37 -10.32 10.30
CA GLN A 55 -0.47 -9.21 10.72
C GLN A 55 -1.55 -8.92 9.68
N GLU A 56 -2.81 -8.96 10.11
CA GLU A 56 -3.95 -8.52 9.31
C GLU A 56 -4.16 -7.00 9.50
N ILE A 57 -3.81 -6.22 8.48
CA ILE A 57 -3.87 -4.75 8.53
C ILE A 57 -5.27 -4.22 8.21
N GLU A 58 -6.02 -4.97 7.40
CA GLU A 58 -7.43 -4.79 7.06
C GLU A 58 -8.03 -6.19 6.85
N PRO A 59 -9.35 -6.38 6.96
CA PRO A 59 -9.96 -7.70 6.76
C PRO A 59 -9.53 -8.37 5.45
N GLY A 60 -8.85 -9.51 5.55
CA GLY A 60 -8.30 -10.31 4.44
C GLY A 60 -6.98 -9.79 3.84
N ARG A 61 -6.43 -8.69 4.37
CA ARG A 61 -5.20 -8.06 3.89
C ARG A 61 -4.08 -8.23 4.91
N CYS A 62 -3.11 -9.08 4.59
CA CYS A 62 -2.05 -9.45 5.51
C CYS A 62 -0.68 -8.93 5.10
N GLN A 63 0.21 -8.81 6.09
CA GLN A 63 1.65 -8.59 5.93
C GLN A 63 2.42 -9.52 6.88
N THR A 64 3.71 -9.75 6.60
CA THR A 64 4.52 -10.72 7.36
C THR A 64 5.69 -10.05 8.03
N ILE A 65 5.79 -10.23 9.34
CA ILE A 65 6.93 -9.76 10.14
C ILE A 65 7.64 -10.99 10.68
N ALA A 66 8.93 -11.14 10.38
CA ALA A 66 9.74 -12.24 10.85
C ALA A 66 10.87 -11.75 11.74
N THR A 67 11.11 -12.41 12.86
CA THR A 67 12.15 -12.05 13.82
C THR A 67 13.13 -13.20 13.99
N LEU A 68 14.40 -12.93 13.74
CA LEU A 68 15.51 -13.77 14.16
C LEU A 68 15.95 -13.29 15.55
N ARG A 69 15.64 -14.09 16.57
CA ARG A 69 15.90 -13.74 17.97
C ARG A 69 17.40 -13.71 18.26
N GLY A 70 17.85 -12.62 18.88
CA GLY A 70 19.19 -12.48 19.42
C GLY A 70 19.34 -13.17 20.78
N THR A 71 20.51 -12.99 21.40
CA THR A 71 20.78 -13.45 22.77
C THR A 71 20.33 -12.44 23.83
N GLY A 72 19.93 -11.24 23.44
CA GLY A 72 19.59 -10.13 24.33
C GLY A 72 20.78 -9.22 24.67
N GLY A 73 20.48 -8.01 25.14
CA GLY A 73 21.47 -7.02 25.57
C GLY A 73 22.15 -6.21 24.46
N GLY A 74 21.84 -6.48 23.18
CA GLY A 74 22.30 -5.69 22.04
C GLY A 74 21.19 -4.88 21.36
N ALA A 75 21.61 -3.96 20.48
CA ALA A 75 20.69 -3.15 19.67
C ALA A 75 20.01 -3.99 18.59
N SER A 76 18.70 -3.84 18.48
CA SER A 76 17.83 -4.46 17.49
C SER A 76 17.83 -3.71 16.16
N LEU A 77 17.67 -4.43 15.05
CA LEU A 77 17.66 -3.88 13.71
C LEU A 77 16.45 -4.37 12.92
N MET A 78 15.74 -3.45 12.27
CA MET A 78 14.71 -3.78 11.29
C MET A 78 15.25 -3.65 9.87
N LEU A 79 15.09 -4.69 9.08
CA LEU A 79 15.18 -4.63 7.62
C LEU A 79 13.76 -4.55 7.08
N ASN A 80 13.38 -3.39 6.55
CA ASN A 80 12.03 -3.12 6.08
C ASN A 80 11.98 -3.10 4.54
N GLY A 81 10.94 -3.73 3.99
CA GLY A 81 10.67 -3.70 2.56
C GLY A 81 9.20 -3.99 2.29
N HIS A 82 8.64 -3.29 1.31
CA HIS A 82 7.24 -3.47 0.94
C HIS A 82 7.05 -4.60 -0.09
N THR A 83 5.87 -5.19 -0.06
CA THR A 83 5.47 -6.29 -0.93
C THR A 83 4.55 -5.84 -2.07
N ASP A 84 3.94 -4.65 -1.95
CA ASP A 84 3.05 -4.12 -2.96
C ASP A 84 3.81 -3.67 -4.22
N ILE A 85 3.16 -3.79 -5.37
CA ILE A 85 3.73 -3.37 -6.66
C ILE A 85 2.80 -2.39 -7.35
N ASN A 86 3.42 -1.48 -8.10
CA ASN A 86 2.70 -0.51 -8.91
C ASN A 86 1.85 -1.20 -9.99
N ALA A 87 0.89 -0.46 -10.54
CA ALA A 87 0.10 -0.93 -11.68
C ALA A 87 0.99 -1.32 -12.86
N LEU A 88 0.59 -2.38 -13.59
CA LEU A 88 1.29 -2.79 -14.81
C LEU A 88 1.24 -1.69 -15.86
N THR A 89 2.38 -1.42 -16.48
CA THR A 89 2.47 -0.54 -17.63
C THR A 89 2.15 -1.29 -18.92
N MET A 90 1.59 -0.59 -19.91
CA MET A 90 1.52 -1.13 -21.27
C MET A 90 2.94 -1.24 -21.86
N ARG A 91 3.15 -2.18 -22.81
CA ARG A 91 4.41 -2.40 -23.57
C ARG A 91 5.49 -3.25 -22.90
N TRP A 92 5.11 -4.21 -22.06
CA TRP A 92 6.03 -5.27 -21.66
C TRP A 92 6.51 -6.07 -22.89
N ARG A 93 7.83 -6.28 -23.00
CA ARG A 93 8.45 -7.13 -24.03
C ARG A 93 8.53 -8.60 -23.61
N ARG A 94 8.40 -8.85 -22.32
CA ARG A 94 8.46 -10.16 -21.65
C ARG A 94 7.19 -10.32 -20.83
N ASP A 95 6.82 -11.54 -20.50
CA ASP A 95 5.78 -11.75 -19.50
C ASP A 95 6.23 -11.14 -18.15
N PRO A 96 5.50 -10.17 -17.57
CA PRO A 96 5.85 -9.54 -16.30
C PRO A 96 5.92 -10.52 -15.12
N TRP A 97 5.25 -11.66 -15.19
CA TRP A 97 5.13 -12.63 -14.10
C TRP A 97 6.06 -13.83 -14.24
N THR A 98 6.67 -13.99 -15.41
CA THR A 98 7.68 -15.01 -15.66
C THR A 98 9.06 -14.37 -15.54
N PRO A 99 9.74 -14.50 -14.38
CA PRO A 99 11.06 -13.91 -14.19
C PRO A 99 12.03 -14.45 -15.24
N SER A 100 12.77 -13.53 -15.87
CA SER A 100 13.73 -13.85 -16.94
C SER A 100 15.09 -13.28 -16.57
N LEU A 101 16.10 -14.14 -16.49
CA LEU A 101 17.48 -13.73 -16.29
C LEU A 101 18.18 -13.68 -17.64
N GLU A 102 18.65 -12.50 -18.04
CA GLU A 102 19.44 -12.32 -19.26
C GLU A 102 20.76 -11.63 -18.90
N GLY A 103 21.85 -12.38 -19.00
CA GLY A 103 23.16 -11.92 -18.52
C GLY A 103 23.12 -11.67 -17.01
N ASP A 104 23.38 -10.42 -16.62
CA ASP A 104 23.40 -9.94 -15.23
C ASP A 104 22.10 -9.26 -14.79
N ARG A 105 21.03 -9.33 -15.61
CA ARG A 105 19.77 -8.62 -15.37
C ARG A 105 18.61 -9.57 -15.20
N LEU A 106 17.94 -9.44 -14.05
CA LEU A 106 16.66 -10.08 -13.78
C LEU A 106 15.51 -9.15 -14.19
N TYR A 107 14.64 -9.65 -15.06
CA TYR A 107 13.43 -8.96 -15.52
C TYR A 107 12.19 -9.58 -14.91
N GLY A 108 11.27 -8.73 -14.46
CA GLY A 108 9.97 -9.11 -13.91
C GLY A 108 9.30 -7.92 -13.24
N HIS A 109 7.98 -7.95 -13.09
CA HIS A 109 7.25 -6.82 -12.53
C HIS A 109 7.50 -6.70 -11.03
N GLY A 110 7.70 -5.47 -10.55
CA GLY A 110 8.06 -5.19 -9.16
C GLY A 110 9.49 -5.57 -8.77
N VAL A 111 10.32 -6.13 -9.68
CA VAL A 111 11.70 -6.52 -9.35
C VAL A 111 12.53 -5.34 -8.83
N GLN A 112 12.40 -4.18 -9.49
CA GLN A 112 13.12 -2.98 -9.09
C GLN A 112 12.48 -2.34 -7.85
N ASN A 113 11.15 -2.15 -7.85
CA ASN A 113 10.42 -1.52 -6.76
C ASN A 113 9.35 -2.47 -6.19
N MET A 114 9.63 -3.19 -5.10
CA MET A 114 10.97 -3.37 -4.50
C MET A 114 11.34 -4.83 -4.22
N LYS A 115 10.80 -5.79 -4.98
CA LYS A 115 10.97 -7.23 -4.73
C LYS A 115 12.44 -7.69 -4.73
N GLY A 116 13.33 -7.07 -5.50
CA GLY A 116 14.76 -7.34 -5.46
C GLY A 116 15.43 -6.87 -4.16
N GLY A 117 15.05 -5.68 -3.67
CA GLY A 117 15.48 -5.18 -2.36
C GLY A 117 14.94 -6.02 -1.22
N LEU A 118 13.66 -6.42 -1.31
CA LEU A 118 13.01 -7.34 -0.39
C LEU A 118 13.73 -8.70 -0.34
N ALA A 119 14.03 -9.30 -1.49
CA ALA A 119 14.82 -10.54 -1.55
C ALA A 119 16.21 -10.36 -0.91
N SER A 120 16.86 -9.21 -1.12
CA SER A 120 18.19 -8.93 -0.56
C SER A 120 18.18 -8.88 0.97
N ILE A 121 17.18 -8.24 1.59
CA ILE A 121 17.08 -8.20 3.05
C ILE A 121 16.72 -9.57 3.66
N ILE A 122 15.87 -10.35 2.97
CA ILE A 122 15.53 -11.71 3.40
C ILE A 122 16.78 -12.60 3.34
N MET A 123 17.54 -12.53 2.24
CA MET A 123 18.77 -13.32 2.08
C MET A 123 19.87 -12.88 3.04
N THR A 124 19.90 -11.61 3.45
CA THR A 124 20.79 -11.13 4.50
C THR A 124 20.48 -11.81 5.84
N ALA A 125 19.21 -11.87 6.23
CA ALA A 125 18.80 -12.58 7.45
C ALA A 125 19.12 -14.09 7.37
N GLU A 126 18.92 -14.69 6.20
CA GLU A 126 19.27 -16.09 5.96
C GLU A 126 20.77 -16.37 6.08
N ALA A 127 21.63 -15.52 5.52
CA ALA A 127 23.07 -15.66 5.62
C ALA A 127 23.53 -15.60 7.09
N ILE A 128 22.97 -14.66 7.87
CA ILE A 128 23.23 -14.57 9.32
C ILE A 128 22.78 -15.84 10.03
N ARG A 129 21.53 -16.28 9.81
CA ARG A 129 20.98 -17.49 10.43
C ARG A 129 21.83 -18.72 10.13
N ARG A 130 22.23 -18.93 8.87
CA ARG A 130 23.01 -20.11 8.43
C ARG A 130 24.46 -20.07 8.91
N SER A 131 25.02 -18.88 9.13
CA SER A 131 26.37 -18.74 9.67
C SER A 131 26.51 -19.21 11.11
N GLY A 132 25.39 -19.37 11.84
CA GLY A 132 25.38 -19.71 13.26
C GLY A 132 25.80 -18.56 14.18
N VAL A 133 26.12 -17.38 13.62
CA VAL A 133 26.42 -16.17 14.40
C VAL A 133 25.20 -15.78 15.23
N ARG A 134 25.40 -15.63 16.54
CA ARG A 134 24.36 -15.23 17.48
C ARG A 134 24.43 -13.71 17.68
N LEU A 135 23.42 -13.01 17.18
CA LEU A 135 23.29 -11.56 17.35
C LEU A 135 22.94 -11.22 18.80
N ALA A 136 23.46 -10.11 19.32
CA ALA A 136 23.10 -9.63 20.65
C ALA A 136 21.70 -8.98 20.67
N GLY A 137 21.27 -8.35 19.57
CA GLY A 137 19.93 -7.82 19.39
C GLY A 137 19.11 -8.62 18.38
N ASP A 138 17.80 -8.41 18.40
CA ASP A 138 16.87 -9.03 17.45
C ASP A 138 17.04 -8.43 16.04
N LEU A 139 16.99 -9.29 15.03
CA LEU A 139 16.90 -8.88 13.62
C LEU A 139 15.48 -9.12 13.12
N VAL A 140 14.77 -8.03 12.82
CA VAL A 140 13.39 -8.07 12.31
C VAL A 140 13.40 -7.85 10.80
N VAL A 141 12.79 -8.74 10.04
CA VAL A 141 12.49 -8.55 8.62
C VAL A 141 11.00 -8.21 8.50
N ALA A 142 10.72 -6.95 8.17
CA ALA A 142 9.36 -6.43 8.05
C ALA A 142 8.96 -6.36 6.59
N CYS A 143 8.19 -7.36 6.13
CA CYS A 143 7.64 -7.46 4.78
C CYS A 143 6.24 -6.83 4.77
N VAL A 144 6.20 -5.52 4.60
CA VAL A 144 5.00 -4.70 4.83
C VAL A 144 4.14 -4.55 3.58
N ALA A 145 2.86 -4.21 3.77
CA ALA A 145 1.95 -3.87 2.68
C ALA A 145 1.70 -2.36 2.59
N GLY A 146 1.34 -1.89 1.40
CA GLY A 146 0.79 -0.56 1.16
C GLY A 146 1.76 0.62 1.34
N GLU A 147 3.02 0.45 0.95
CA GLU A 147 3.95 1.58 0.84
C GLU A 147 3.41 2.62 -0.15
N THR A 148 2.94 2.16 -1.32
CA THR A 148 2.44 3.06 -2.38
C THR A 148 1.09 3.71 -2.03
N GLN A 149 0.56 3.45 -0.82
CA GLN A 149 -0.63 4.09 -0.24
C GLN A 149 -0.31 5.09 0.87
N GLY A 150 0.96 5.33 1.17
CA GLY A 150 1.38 6.18 2.29
C GLY A 150 1.94 5.39 3.48
N GLY A 151 2.34 4.13 3.27
CA GLY A 151 3.02 3.33 4.30
C GLY A 151 2.09 2.69 5.32
N GLU A 152 0.89 2.28 4.91
CA GLU A 152 -0.15 1.74 5.80
C GLU A 152 0.36 0.56 6.65
N GLY A 153 1.08 -0.38 6.06
CA GLY A 153 1.60 -1.57 6.75
C GLY A 153 2.70 -1.27 7.77
N THR A 154 3.65 -0.38 7.42
CA THR A 154 4.67 0.09 8.37
C THR A 154 4.02 0.89 9.49
N HIS A 155 3.04 1.74 9.19
CA HIS A 155 2.31 2.49 10.21
C HIS A 155 1.60 1.54 11.18
N TYR A 156 0.88 0.55 10.66
CA TYR A 156 0.20 -0.47 11.45
C TYR A 156 1.17 -1.22 12.36
N LEU A 157 2.30 -1.69 11.81
CA LEU A 157 3.36 -2.35 12.57
C LEU A 157 3.82 -1.48 13.75
N MET A 158 3.97 -0.18 13.48
CA MET A 158 4.40 0.78 14.47
C MET A 158 3.32 1.07 15.52
N GLU A 159 2.04 1.13 15.15
CA GLU A 159 0.92 1.31 16.09
C GLU A 159 0.74 0.11 17.03
N ARG A 160 1.08 -1.09 16.57
CA ARG A 160 1.07 -2.33 17.37
C ARG A 160 2.24 -2.44 18.35
N GLY A 161 3.10 -1.43 18.42
CA GLY A 161 4.15 -1.30 19.43
C GLY A 161 5.49 -1.94 19.05
N LEU A 162 5.60 -2.60 17.90
CA LEU A 162 6.90 -3.13 17.46
C LEU A 162 7.84 -1.95 17.15
N ARG A 163 9.01 -1.93 17.78
CA ARG A 163 10.07 -0.94 17.57
C ARG A 163 11.41 -1.65 17.58
N THR A 164 12.34 -1.16 16.77
CA THR A 164 13.76 -1.55 16.80
C THR A 164 14.63 -0.32 16.99
N ASP A 165 15.87 -0.50 17.42
CA ASP A 165 16.81 0.61 17.67
C ASP A 165 17.24 1.30 16.38
N ALA A 166 17.30 0.55 15.28
CA ALA A 166 17.55 1.09 13.94
C ALA A 166 16.67 0.38 12.89
N ALA A 167 16.54 1.02 11.73
CA ALA A 167 15.91 0.43 10.56
C ALA A 167 16.67 0.75 9.27
N VAL A 168 16.72 -0.21 8.35
CA VAL A 168 17.23 -0.06 6.99
C VAL A 168 16.09 -0.41 6.02
N VAL A 169 15.79 0.49 5.09
CA VAL A 169 14.80 0.29 4.04
C VAL A 169 15.51 0.05 2.71
N ALA A 170 15.28 -1.10 2.08
CA ALA A 170 16.01 -1.52 0.89
C ALA A 170 15.35 -1.05 -0.44
N GLU A 171 14.92 0.21 -0.50
CA GLU A 171 14.42 0.84 -1.73
C GLU A 171 15.52 0.91 -2.82
N PRO A 172 15.17 0.93 -4.12
CA PRO A 172 16.11 0.76 -5.22
C PRO A 172 16.84 2.06 -5.56
N PHE A 173 17.57 2.61 -4.58
CA PHE A 173 18.45 3.76 -4.77
C PHE A 173 19.87 3.37 -5.20
N GLY A 174 20.13 2.07 -5.38
CA GLY A 174 21.45 1.52 -5.74
C GLY A 174 22.27 1.12 -4.52
N ALA A 175 23.18 0.16 -4.70
CA ALA A 175 23.99 -0.38 -3.61
C ALA A 175 25.00 0.64 -3.03
N ASP A 176 25.43 1.62 -3.83
CA ASP A 176 26.44 2.61 -3.47
C ASP A 176 25.85 3.92 -2.93
N HIS A 177 24.55 3.95 -2.62
CA HIS A 177 23.83 5.15 -2.24
C HIS A 177 23.10 5.01 -0.91
N LEU A 178 23.45 5.87 0.04
CA LEU A 178 22.71 6.03 1.30
C LEU A 178 21.81 7.27 1.21
N VAL A 179 20.49 7.04 1.26
CA VAL A 179 19.50 8.12 1.27
C VAL A 179 19.19 8.50 2.72
N THR A 180 19.66 9.67 3.14
CA THR A 180 19.44 10.20 4.50
C THR A 180 18.31 11.22 4.58
N VAL A 181 17.81 11.68 3.43
CA VAL A 181 16.73 12.66 3.32
C VAL A 181 15.82 12.27 2.16
N HIS A 182 14.52 12.18 2.41
CA HIS A 182 13.50 12.00 1.39
C HIS A 182 12.44 13.13 1.48
N SER A 183 11.72 13.35 0.39
CA SER A 183 10.63 14.32 0.40
C SER A 183 9.38 13.71 1.05
N GLY A 184 8.62 14.55 1.75
CA GLY A 184 7.24 14.21 2.10
C GLY A 184 6.34 14.26 0.86
N ILE A 185 5.22 13.53 0.92
CA ILE A 185 4.23 13.49 -0.16
C ILE A 185 2.88 13.86 0.41
N VAL A 186 2.11 14.67 -0.32
CA VAL A 186 0.72 15.00 0.01
C VAL A 186 -0.15 14.67 -1.19
N HIS A 187 -1.14 13.81 -0.98
CA HIS A 187 -2.17 13.51 -1.99
C HIS A 187 -3.42 14.35 -1.72
N MET A 188 -3.89 15.08 -2.73
CA MET A 188 -5.10 15.91 -2.63
C MET A 188 -6.09 15.55 -3.73
N ALA A 189 -7.37 15.47 -3.38
CA ALA A 189 -8.47 15.30 -4.32
C ALA A 189 -9.26 16.60 -4.44
N ILE A 190 -9.31 17.19 -5.63
CA ILE A 190 -10.10 18.40 -5.91
C ILE A 190 -11.32 18.04 -6.75
N HIS A 191 -12.49 18.37 -6.24
CA HIS A 191 -13.76 18.10 -6.91
C HIS A 191 -14.36 19.39 -7.44
N VAL A 192 -14.58 19.44 -8.76
CA VAL A 192 -15.28 20.55 -9.42
C VAL A 192 -16.66 20.09 -9.83
N TYR A 193 -17.69 20.83 -9.42
CA TYR A 193 -19.09 20.52 -9.71
C TYR A 193 -19.64 21.46 -10.79
N GLY A 194 -20.46 20.87 -11.65
CA GLY A 194 -21.17 21.57 -12.72
C GLY A 194 -22.69 21.41 -12.59
N VAL A 195 -23.41 21.91 -13.59
CA VAL A 195 -24.86 21.79 -13.72
C VAL A 195 -25.11 21.11 -15.06
N THR A 196 -25.65 19.89 -15.01
CA THR A 196 -25.93 19.09 -16.21
C THR A 196 -27.09 19.69 -17.00
N GLY A 197 -27.00 19.65 -18.33
CA GLY A 197 -28.14 19.89 -19.20
C GLY A 197 -27.97 19.18 -20.53
N HIS A 198 -29.03 19.20 -21.33
CA HIS A 198 -29.04 18.60 -22.66
C HIS A 198 -28.05 19.35 -23.57
N ILE A 199 -27.31 18.63 -24.42
CA ILE A 199 -26.30 19.25 -25.30
C ILE A 199 -26.89 20.35 -26.22
N GLY A 200 -28.18 20.25 -26.55
CA GLY A 200 -28.93 21.26 -27.32
C GLY A 200 -29.59 22.38 -26.49
N ARG A 201 -29.46 22.39 -25.16
CA ARG A 201 -30.00 23.43 -24.26
C ARG A 201 -28.98 23.73 -23.17
N LEU A 202 -27.97 24.53 -23.53
CA LEU A 202 -26.83 24.83 -22.68
C LEU A 202 -27.08 26.00 -21.71
N GLU A 203 -28.15 26.76 -21.89
CA GLU A 203 -28.48 27.87 -21.00
C GLU A 203 -28.70 27.37 -19.55
N GLY A 204 -28.03 28.01 -18.59
CA GLY A 204 -28.04 27.60 -17.18
C GLY A 204 -27.18 26.37 -16.84
N THR A 205 -26.55 25.72 -17.83
CA THR A 205 -25.63 24.60 -17.60
C THR A 205 -24.24 25.09 -17.22
N VAL A 206 -23.49 24.26 -16.50
CA VAL A 206 -22.12 24.56 -16.09
C VAL A 206 -21.25 23.35 -16.37
N ASN A 207 -20.28 23.50 -17.27
CA ASN A 207 -19.35 22.44 -17.61
C ASN A 207 -18.24 22.31 -16.54
N ALA A 208 -18.32 21.25 -15.74
CA ALA A 208 -17.32 20.94 -14.71
C ALA A 208 -15.92 20.67 -15.28
N VAL A 209 -15.82 20.09 -16.48
CA VAL A 209 -14.54 19.81 -17.14
C VAL A 209 -13.85 21.12 -17.50
N HIS A 210 -14.60 22.08 -18.07
CA HIS A 210 -14.06 23.39 -18.38
C HIS A 210 -13.65 24.15 -17.12
N LYS A 211 -14.44 24.09 -16.04
CA LYS A 211 -14.00 24.68 -14.75
C LYS A 211 -12.74 24.03 -14.19
N MET A 212 -12.58 22.71 -14.36
CA MET A 212 -11.38 22.01 -13.91
C MET A 212 -10.12 22.45 -14.67
N THR A 213 -10.21 22.86 -15.95
CA THR A 213 -9.03 23.37 -16.66
C THR A 213 -8.47 24.63 -16.00
N ALA A 214 -9.34 25.54 -15.52
CA ALA A 214 -8.92 26.72 -14.77
C ALA A 214 -8.29 26.36 -13.42
N VAL A 215 -8.82 25.35 -12.71
CA VAL A 215 -8.22 24.84 -11.47
C VAL A 215 -6.83 24.27 -11.73
N VAL A 216 -6.66 23.45 -12.77
CA VAL A 216 -5.36 22.89 -13.15
C VAL A 216 -4.37 24.00 -13.50
N GLN A 217 -4.82 25.04 -14.21
CA GLN A 217 -3.99 26.22 -14.48
C GLN A 217 -3.59 26.93 -13.19
N ALA A 218 -4.52 27.16 -12.25
CA ALA A 218 -4.20 27.79 -10.98
C ALA A 218 -3.16 26.98 -10.18
N LEU A 219 -3.32 25.65 -10.10
CA LEU A 219 -2.37 24.76 -9.41
C LEU A 219 -0.95 24.81 -9.98
N ARG A 220 -0.80 24.97 -11.30
CA ARG A 220 0.52 25.11 -11.94
C ARG A 220 1.27 26.37 -11.49
N HIS A 221 0.54 27.39 -11.03
CA HIS A 221 1.10 28.65 -10.55
C HIS A 221 1.19 28.73 -9.02
N VAL A 222 0.75 27.70 -8.29
CA VAL A 222 0.88 27.65 -6.82
C VAL A 222 2.36 27.56 -6.46
N GLN A 223 2.83 28.49 -5.64
CA GLN A 223 4.15 28.44 -5.03
C GLN A 223 4.03 27.96 -3.59
N PHE A 224 4.61 26.79 -3.29
CA PHE A 224 4.69 26.29 -1.93
C PHE A 224 5.74 27.05 -1.14
N ARG A 225 5.31 27.73 -0.07
CA ARG A 225 6.21 28.31 0.92
C ARG A 225 6.84 27.17 1.72
N HIS A 226 8.16 27.13 1.78
CA HIS A 226 8.90 26.19 2.61
C HIS A 226 10.16 26.87 3.13
N THR A 227 10.67 26.39 4.25
CA THR A 227 12.00 26.73 4.75
C THR A 227 12.96 25.63 4.29
N PRO A 228 13.92 25.93 3.39
CA PRO A 228 14.89 24.94 2.95
C PRO A 228 15.68 24.39 4.14
N ARG A 229 15.91 23.07 4.15
CA ARG A 229 16.73 22.44 5.19
C ARG A 229 18.21 22.72 4.87
N PRO A 230 19.05 23.18 5.83
CA PRO A 230 20.43 23.60 5.55
C PRO A 230 21.32 22.50 4.95
N ASP A 231 21.03 21.24 5.27
CA ASP A 231 21.71 20.03 4.81
C ASP A 231 21.25 19.55 3.42
N SER A 232 20.14 20.09 2.89
CA SER A 232 19.57 19.71 1.59
C SER A 232 20.29 20.37 0.41
N ARG A 233 21.57 20.02 0.19
CA ARG A 233 22.42 20.54 -0.92
C ARG A 233 21.87 20.26 -2.33
N ARG A 234 20.78 19.50 -2.46
CA ARG A 234 20.13 19.11 -3.73
C ARG A 234 18.64 19.48 -3.85
N ALA A 235 18.17 20.50 -3.14
CA ALA A 235 16.79 21.04 -3.28
C ALA A 235 16.45 21.66 -4.66
N GLY A 236 17.25 21.38 -5.71
CA GLY A 236 17.06 21.86 -7.08
C GLY A 236 16.21 20.95 -7.98
N ARG A 237 16.05 19.66 -7.66
CA ARG A 237 15.08 18.80 -8.38
C ARG A 237 13.72 18.93 -7.73
N ARG A 238 13.07 20.06 -7.99
CA ARG A 238 11.63 20.21 -7.78
C ARG A 238 10.96 19.26 -8.75
N THR A 239 10.45 18.13 -8.28
CA THR A 239 9.45 17.40 -9.06
C THR A 239 8.25 18.33 -9.12
N PRO A 240 7.88 18.89 -10.29
CA PRO A 240 6.68 19.71 -10.37
C PRO A 240 5.49 18.86 -9.86
N PRO A 241 4.50 19.46 -9.19
CA PRO A 241 3.32 18.72 -8.76
C PRO A 241 2.73 17.99 -9.96
N SER A 242 2.72 16.66 -9.89
CA SER A 242 2.10 15.82 -10.91
C SER A 242 0.59 15.82 -10.67
N VAL A 243 -0.15 16.44 -11.58
CA VAL A 243 -1.61 16.38 -11.56
C VAL A 243 -2.03 15.15 -12.35
N THR A 244 -2.42 14.10 -11.64
CA THR A 244 -3.01 12.90 -12.25
C THR A 244 -4.53 13.02 -12.19
N ALA A 245 -5.20 13.08 -13.35
CA ALA A 245 -6.65 13.12 -13.41
C ALA A 245 -7.24 11.70 -13.38
N SER A 246 -8.07 11.40 -12.37
CA SER A 246 -8.86 10.17 -12.31
C SER A 246 -10.36 10.49 -12.39
N ARG A 247 -11.11 9.72 -13.18
CA ARG A 247 -12.57 9.86 -13.28
C ARG A 247 -13.23 9.01 -12.18
N ARG A 248 -13.81 9.65 -11.16
CA ARG A 248 -14.78 8.98 -10.27
C ARG A 248 -16.20 9.28 -10.75
N ALA A 249 -16.83 8.32 -11.42
CA ALA A 249 -18.25 8.39 -11.70
C ALA A 249 -19.03 8.00 -10.44
N ARG A 250 -19.64 8.96 -9.75
CA ARG A 250 -20.72 8.65 -8.80
C ARG A 250 -22.03 8.64 -9.59
N ALA A 251 -22.49 7.45 -9.98
CA ALA A 251 -23.86 7.28 -10.42
C ALA A 251 -24.77 7.43 -9.18
N ARG A 252 -25.39 8.61 -9.03
CA ARG A 252 -26.60 8.73 -8.21
C ARG A 252 -27.78 8.64 -9.16
N SER A 253 -28.21 7.43 -9.51
CA SER A 253 -29.52 7.23 -10.12
C SER A 253 -30.57 7.44 -9.03
N ARG A 254 -31.24 8.58 -9.06
CA ARG A 254 -32.54 8.75 -8.40
C ARG A 254 -33.47 9.45 -9.38
N SER A 255 -34.28 8.65 -10.03
CA SER A 255 -35.52 9.09 -10.67
C SER A 255 -36.49 7.91 -10.67
N PRO A 256 -37.59 7.96 -9.92
CA PRO A 256 -38.82 7.32 -10.35
C PRO A 256 -39.60 8.34 -11.18
N SER A 257 -39.75 8.07 -12.46
CA SER A 257 -40.78 8.69 -13.30
C SER A 257 -42.10 7.98 -12.99
N PRO A 258 -43.23 8.66 -12.71
CA PRO A 258 -44.54 8.04 -12.83
C PRO A 258 -45.13 8.36 -14.21
N THR A 259 -45.29 7.33 -15.03
CA THR A 259 -46.18 7.35 -16.19
C THR A 259 -47.58 6.92 -15.74
N ALA A 260 -48.54 7.84 -15.74
CA ALA A 260 -49.97 7.55 -15.89
C ALA A 260 -50.70 8.82 -16.37
N SER A 261 -51.38 8.69 -17.51
CA SER A 261 -52.16 9.72 -18.21
C SER A 261 -53.56 9.93 -17.54
N PRO A 262 -54.38 10.91 -18.00
CA PRO A 262 -55.20 11.74 -17.11
C PRO A 262 -56.63 11.24 -16.88
N THR A 263 -57.19 11.58 -15.72
CA THR A 263 -58.63 11.78 -15.54
C THR A 263 -58.89 13.06 -14.74
N SER A 264 -59.97 13.72 -15.14
CA SER A 264 -60.51 15.03 -14.75
C SER A 264 -60.77 15.24 -13.27
N GLY A 265 -60.59 16.48 -12.79
CA GLY A 265 -61.17 16.97 -11.52
C GLY A 265 -60.32 18.07 -10.88
N GLY A 266 -60.80 19.31 -10.92
CA GLY A 266 -60.06 20.49 -10.44
C GLY A 266 -59.89 20.58 -8.93
N VAL A 267 -58.92 21.40 -8.51
CA VAL A 267 -58.92 22.38 -7.39
C VAL A 267 -57.52 23.03 -7.31
N ALA A 268 -57.49 24.36 -7.17
CA ALA A 268 -56.31 25.23 -7.11
C ALA A 268 -55.62 25.26 -5.72
N PRO A 269 -54.42 25.85 -5.56
CA PRO A 269 -53.36 25.31 -4.70
C PRO A 269 -53.25 25.90 -3.28
N ARG A 270 -52.78 25.10 -2.32
CA ARG A 270 -52.28 25.59 -1.02
C ARG A 270 -50.74 25.67 -1.00
N ARG A 271 -50.24 26.90 -0.82
CA ARG A 271 -48.82 27.24 -0.61
C ARG A 271 -48.26 26.56 0.65
N ARG A 272 -47.13 25.85 0.53
CA ARG A 272 -46.27 25.45 1.68
C ARG A 272 -44.84 25.99 1.48
N ARG A 273 -44.35 26.70 2.49
CA ARG A 273 -42.99 27.28 2.59
C ARG A 273 -41.92 26.18 2.66
N PRO A 274 -40.68 26.41 2.16
CA PRO A 274 -39.61 25.42 2.27
C PRO A 274 -38.99 25.44 3.68
N ARG A 275 -38.94 24.27 4.32
CA ARG A 275 -38.11 24.03 5.51
C ARG A 275 -36.65 23.83 5.07
N LYS A 276 -35.75 24.70 5.54
CA LYS A 276 -34.30 24.45 5.55
C LYS A 276 -34.02 23.22 6.41
N MET A 277 -33.25 22.25 5.91
CA MET A 277 -32.60 21.24 6.76
C MET A 277 -31.16 21.02 6.35
N ARG A 278 -30.34 20.98 7.39
CA ARG A 278 -28.89 21.06 7.46
C ARG A 278 -28.20 19.83 6.86
N CYS A 279 -26.99 20.08 6.38
CA CYS A 279 -25.98 19.10 6.02
C CYS A 279 -25.71 18.15 7.21
N ARG A 280 -25.88 16.83 7.02
CA ARG A 280 -25.37 15.80 7.94
C ARG A 280 -24.09 15.23 7.33
N ALA A 281 -23.01 15.28 8.10
CA ALA A 281 -21.81 14.52 7.87
C ALA A 281 -22.15 13.02 7.80
N CYS A 282 -21.61 12.33 6.79
CA CYS A 282 -21.65 10.87 6.72
C CYS A 282 -20.47 10.30 7.51
N THR A 283 -20.70 10.03 8.79
CA THR A 283 -19.95 9.05 9.58
C THR A 283 -20.83 7.81 9.76
N ALA A 284 -20.18 6.64 9.67
CA ALA A 284 -20.69 5.28 9.94
C ALA A 284 -21.55 4.59 8.86
N TRP A 285 -21.03 3.46 8.34
CA TRP A 285 -21.81 2.30 7.92
C TRP A 285 -21.19 1.02 8.51
N PRO A 286 -22.00 -0.03 8.77
CA PRO A 286 -21.72 -1.04 9.78
C PRO A 286 -21.05 -2.31 9.25
N THR A 287 -20.33 -2.95 10.15
CA THR A 287 -19.87 -4.34 10.16
C THR A 287 -21.02 -5.33 9.96
N SER A 288 -20.98 -6.11 8.88
CA SER A 288 -21.34 -7.54 8.86
C SER A 288 -21.26 -8.07 7.43
N CYS A 289 -20.28 -8.92 7.13
CA CYS A 289 -20.40 -9.90 6.06
C CYS A 289 -19.99 -11.26 6.61
N ALA A 290 -20.95 -12.17 6.58
CA ALA A 290 -20.87 -13.53 7.04
C ALA A 290 -19.87 -14.34 6.19
N CYS A 291 -19.04 -15.12 6.88
CA CYS A 291 -18.22 -16.17 6.30
C CYS A 291 -19.10 -17.42 6.08
N PRO A 292 -19.05 -18.11 4.92
CA PRO A 292 -19.77 -19.36 4.75
C PRO A 292 -19.07 -20.49 5.53
N THR A 293 -19.80 -21.08 6.47
CA THR A 293 -19.40 -22.26 7.26
C THR A 293 -19.39 -23.52 6.41
N TRP A 294 -18.31 -24.29 6.50
CA TRP A 294 -18.20 -25.68 6.07
C TRP A 294 -18.90 -26.62 7.08
N PRO A 295 -19.61 -27.68 6.65
CA PRO A 295 -20.34 -28.56 7.56
C PRO A 295 -19.45 -29.70 8.07
N GLY A 296 -19.41 -29.88 9.39
CA GLY A 296 -18.96 -31.15 9.97
C GLY A 296 -18.11 -31.02 11.24
N SER A 297 -18.75 -30.82 12.39
CA SER A 297 -18.52 -31.63 13.59
C SER A 297 -19.38 -31.11 14.73
N ARG A 298 -19.90 -32.05 15.53
CA ARG A 298 -20.93 -31.84 16.55
C ARG A 298 -20.37 -31.07 17.74
N ALA A 299 -21.18 -30.14 18.24
CA ALA A 299 -20.98 -29.44 19.50
C ALA A 299 -21.17 -30.37 20.70
N THR A 300 -20.34 -30.19 21.74
CA THR A 300 -20.70 -30.44 23.13
C THR A 300 -20.23 -29.28 24.01
N ASN A 301 -21.23 -28.68 24.66
CA ASN A 301 -21.27 -27.72 25.77
C ASN A 301 -20.14 -27.82 26.82
N THR A 302 -19.66 -26.68 27.35
CA THR A 302 -19.86 -26.22 28.76
C THR A 302 -19.02 -24.97 29.13
N ALA A 303 -19.72 -23.83 29.36
CA ALA A 303 -19.58 -22.80 30.43
C ALA A 303 -18.21 -22.09 30.75
N PRO A 304 -18.16 -21.04 31.60
CA PRO A 304 -18.39 -19.64 31.21
C PRO A 304 -17.25 -18.66 31.58
N LEU A 305 -17.36 -17.45 31.00
CA LEU A 305 -16.56 -16.25 31.23
C LEU A 305 -16.67 -15.71 32.67
N ALA A 306 -15.55 -15.18 33.18
CA ALA A 306 -15.50 -14.26 34.31
C ALA A 306 -14.51 -13.12 34.01
N PHE A 307 -15.06 -11.90 34.02
CA PHE A 307 -14.49 -10.54 34.09
C PHE A 307 -13.41 -10.09 33.09
#